data_AF-A0A9D7SSF6-F1
#
_entry.id   AF-A0A9D7SSF6-F1
#
_cell.length_a   1.000
_cell.length_b   1.000
_cell.length_c   1.000
_cell.angle_alpha   90.00
_cell.angle_beta   90.00
_cell.angle_gamma   90.00
#
_symmetry.space_group_name_H-M   'P 1'
#
loop_
_entity.id
_entity.type
_entity.pdbx_description
1 polymer ?
#
loop_
_entity_poly.entity_id
_entity_poly.type
_entity_poly.pdbx_seq_one_letter_code
_entity_poly.pdbx_strand_id
1 'polypeptide(L)'
;MILRLSFFILIQFYTLQVFTQKLNYHIVRSAILFYPKNDEDTISIQNNIRNLEALDTNQIQKKYLKDYYSDLGRFYWFLAHGKNKILYQQKAFAAYSKTLFHKSHDHRALWFFALYYAYHDDCEKAKIFMTSYKKHSDKKKWNTECIAFAEAQCQ
;
A
#
# COMPACT_ATOMS: atom_id res chain seq x y z
N MET A 1 -14.17 -47.23 23.60
CA MET A 1 -13.21 -46.81 22.54
C MET A 1 -13.70 -45.62 21.72
N ILE A 2 -15.01 -45.53 21.41
CA ILE A 2 -15.62 -44.45 20.61
C ILE A 2 -15.43 -43.04 21.21
N LEU A 3 -15.61 -42.87 22.53
CA LEU A 3 -15.44 -41.57 23.22
C LEU A 3 -14.02 -40.96 23.13
N ARG A 4 -12.98 -41.79 22.97
CA ARG A 4 -11.59 -41.31 22.86
C ARG A 4 -11.27 -40.77 21.47
N LEU A 5 -11.92 -41.31 20.42
CA LEU A 5 -11.80 -40.78 19.06
C LEU A 5 -12.47 -39.41 18.92
N SER A 6 -13.66 -39.25 19.51
CA SER A 6 -14.41 -37.99 19.43
C SER A 6 -13.65 -36.81 20.06
N PHE A 7 -12.94 -37.05 21.17
CA PHE A 7 -12.15 -36.02 21.85
C PHE A 7 -10.91 -35.60 21.04
N PHE A 8 -10.24 -36.56 20.39
CA PHE A 8 -9.09 -36.27 19.50
C PHE A 8 -9.51 -35.47 18.26
N ILE A 9 -10.66 -35.79 17.67
CA ILE A 9 -11.21 -35.06 16.52
C ILE A 9 -11.55 -33.61 16.90
N LEU A 10 -12.14 -33.39 18.07
CA LEU A 10 -12.45 -32.04 18.57
C LEU A 10 -11.19 -31.21 18.83
N ILE A 11 -10.14 -31.80 19.41
CA ILE A 11 -8.84 -31.12 19.61
C ILE A 11 -8.18 -30.76 18.27
N GLN A 12 -8.22 -31.65 17.28
CA GLN A 12 -7.70 -31.35 15.95
C GLN A 12 -8.49 -30.24 15.25
N PHE A 13 -9.82 -30.22 15.38
CA PHE A 13 -10.66 -29.14 14.84
C PHE A 13 -10.37 -27.78 15.50
N TYR A 14 -10.18 -27.75 16.83
CA TYR A 14 -9.87 -26.52 17.56
C TYR A 14 -8.48 -25.97 17.22
N THR A 15 -7.46 -26.83 17.10
CA THR A 15 -6.10 -26.42 16.73
C THR A 15 -6.00 -25.90 15.30
N LEU A 16 -6.79 -26.46 14.36
CA LEU A 16 -6.92 -25.94 12.99
C LEU A 16 -7.58 -24.55 12.95
N GLN A 17 -8.60 -24.28 13.79
CA GLN A 17 -9.27 -22.98 13.80
C GLN A 17 -8.35 -21.85 14.30
N VAL A 18 -7.57 -22.08 15.37
CA VAL A 18 -6.66 -21.05 15.91
C VAL A 18 -5.57 -20.67 14.90
N PHE A 19 -5.14 -21.60 14.05
CA PHE A 19 -4.12 -21.35 13.02
C PHE A 19 -4.65 -20.60 11.78
N THR A 20 -5.95 -20.32 11.69
CA THR A 20 -6.58 -19.67 10.52
C THR A 20 -6.98 -18.22 10.73
N GLN A 21 -6.77 -17.65 11.91
CA GLN A 21 -7.16 -16.26 12.15
C GLN A 21 -6.23 -15.29 11.40
N LYS A 22 -6.67 -14.87 10.22
CA LYS A 22 -5.99 -13.85 9.42
C LYS A 22 -5.89 -12.52 10.19
N LEU A 23 -4.70 -11.92 10.15
CA LEU A 23 -4.32 -10.63 10.70
C LEU A 23 -5.20 -9.49 10.15
N ASN A 24 -5.85 -8.76 11.06
CA ASN A 24 -6.46 -7.48 10.75
C ASN A 24 -5.38 -6.40 10.73
N TYR A 25 -4.92 -6.04 9.53
CA TYR A 25 -3.86 -5.04 9.36
C TYR A 25 -4.21 -3.69 10.02
N HIS A 26 -5.47 -3.25 10.01
CA HIS A 26 -5.84 -1.96 10.62
C HIS A 26 -5.59 -1.92 12.14
N ILE A 27 -5.68 -3.06 12.84
CA ILE A 27 -5.40 -3.14 14.27
C ILE A 27 -3.90 -2.96 14.54
N VAL A 28 -3.04 -3.61 13.77
CA VAL A 28 -1.58 -3.52 13.97
C VAL A 28 -0.97 -2.28 13.33
N ARG A 29 -1.64 -1.68 12.35
CA ARG A 29 -1.15 -0.54 11.55
C ARG A 29 -0.67 0.61 12.43
N SER A 30 -1.44 1.01 13.43
CA SER A 30 -1.08 2.11 14.34
C SER A 30 0.06 1.74 15.30
N ALA A 31 0.27 0.46 15.59
CA ALA A 31 1.34 0.00 16.46
C ALA A 31 2.70 -0.07 15.73
N ILE A 32 2.68 -0.33 14.42
CA ILE A 32 3.91 -0.55 13.64
C ILE A 32 4.29 0.64 12.75
N LEU A 33 3.36 1.55 12.48
CA LEU A 33 3.60 2.72 11.63
C LEU A 33 3.68 4.00 12.44
N PHE A 34 4.76 4.75 12.20
CA PHE A 34 4.93 6.12 12.66
C PHE A 34 5.04 7.04 11.45
N TYR A 35 3.98 7.81 11.15
CA TYR A 35 4.01 8.73 10.03
C TYR A 35 4.91 9.93 10.35
N PRO A 36 6.01 10.13 9.60
CA PRO A 36 6.90 11.24 9.84
C PRO A 36 6.19 12.56 9.52
N LYS A 37 6.60 13.63 10.19
CA LYS A 37 6.03 14.98 9.95
C LYS A 37 6.50 15.59 8.63
N ASN A 38 7.67 15.18 8.13
CA ASN A 38 8.26 15.59 6.87
C ASN A 38 8.90 14.38 6.16
N ASP A 39 9.11 14.52 4.85
CA ASP A 39 9.68 13.44 4.02
C ASP A 39 11.20 13.28 4.22
N GLU A 40 11.80 14.10 5.07
CA GLU A 40 13.24 14.11 5.39
C GLU A 40 13.62 13.16 6.53
N ASP A 41 12.65 12.68 7.32
CA ASP A 41 12.89 11.68 8.38
C ASP A 41 13.05 10.27 7.80
N THR A 42 14.18 10.11 7.09
CA THR A 42 14.55 8.87 6.40
C THR A 42 14.67 7.68 7.34
N ILE A 43 15.06 7.89 8.61
CA ILE A 43 15.15 6.83 9.63
C ILE A 43 13.76 6.29 9.95
N SER A 44 12.79 7.17 10.24
CA SER A 44 11.41 6.74 10.50
C SER A 44 10.80 6.06 9.28
N ILE A 45 11.05 6.57 8.06
CA ILE A 45 10.56 5.95 6.83
C ILE A 45 11.14 4.54 6.64
N GLN A 46 12.45 4.36 6.84
CA GLN A 46 13.09 3.05 6.76
C GLN A 46 12.59 2.09 7.83
N ASN A 47 12.33 2.57 9.06
CA ASN A 47 11.71 1.78 10.12
C ASN A 47 10.32 1.28 9.72
N ASN A 48 9.48 2.16 9.16
CA ASN A 48 8.16 1.78 8.67
C ASN A 48 8.23 0.72 7.57
N ILE A 49 9.17 0.87 6.62
CA ILE A 49 9.37 -0.15 5.57
C ILE A 49 9.75 -1.49 6.20
N ARG A 50 10.74 -1.53 7.09
CA ARG A 50 11.15 -2.77 7.76
C ARG A 50 10.00 -3.42 8.51
N ASN A 51 9.22 -2.63 9.25
CA ASN A 51 8.06 -3.12 9.99
C ASN A 51 6.98 -3.69 9.07
N LEU A 52 6.73 -3.06 7.92
CA LEU A 52 5.77 -3.56 6.92
C LEU A 52 6.28 -4.80 6.18
N GLU A 53 7.57 -4.85 5.82
CA GLU A 53 8.16 -6.01 5.14
C GLU A 53 8.29 -7.23 6.06
N ALA A 54 8.32 -7.03 7.37
CA ALA A 54 8.30 -8.12 8.35
C ALA A 54 6.93 -8.80 8.49
N LEU A 55 5.84 -8.21 7.97
CA LEU A 55 4.52 -8.83 8.00
C LEU A 55 4.40 -9.92 6.94
N ASP A 56 4.00 -11.13 7.35
CA ASP A 56 3.60 -12.17 6.40
C ASP A 56 2.29 -11.78 5.71
N THR A 57 2.39 -11.35 4.46
CA THR A 57 1.23 -10.93 3.66
C THR A 57 0.20 -12.04 3.46
N ASN A 58 0.58 -13.32 3.57
CA ASN A 58 -0.37 -14.42 3.52
C ASN A 58 -1.27 -14.44 4.76
N GLN A 59 -0.82 -13.89 5.90
CA GLN A 59 -1.62 -13.79 7.11
C GLN A 59 -2.56 -12.59 7.10
N ILE A 60 -2.32 -11.56 6.28
CA ILE A 60 -3.18 -10.37 6.24
C ILE A 60 -4.54 -10.74 5.63
N GLN A 61 -5.63 -10.30 6.28
CA GLN A 61 -6.98 -10.43 5.70
C GLN A 61 -7.05 -9.74 4.34
N LYS A 62 -7.55 -10.43 3.31
CA LYS A 62 -7.59 -9.95 1.92
C LYS A 62 -8.16 -8.53 1.76
N LYS A 63 -9.19 -8.18 2.53
CA LYS A 63 -9.81 -6.83 2.51
C LYS A 63 -8.86 -5.69 2.92
N TYR A 64 -7.80 -5.98 3.65
CA TYR A 64 -6.83 -4.99 4.13
C TYR A 64 -5.52 -4.96 3.35
N LEU A 65 -5.32 -5.89 2.40
CA LEU A 65 -4.10 -5.92 1.56
C LEU A 65 -3.90 -4.62 0.79
N LYS A 66 -4.99 -3.99 0.33
CA LYS A 66 -4.92 -2.67 -0.34
C LYS A 66 -4.25 -1.60 0.56
N ASP A 67 -4.56 -1.60 1.85
CA ASP A 67 -4.08 -0.55 2.75
C ASP A 67 -2.64 -0.82 3.13
N TYR A 68 -2.29 -2.10 3.34
CA TYR A 68 -0.92 -2.55 3.53
C TYR A 68 -0.02 -2.14 2.36
N TYR A 69 -0.39 -2.53 1.13
CA TYR A 69 0.42 -2.21 -0.04
C TYR A 69 0.44 -0.71 -0.35
N SER A 70 -0.65 0.02 -0.06
CA SER A 70 -0.67 1.46 -0.26
C SER A 70 0.25 2.19 0.73
N ASP A 71 0.37 1.72 1.97
CA ASP A 71 1.27 2.30 2.96
C ASP A 71 2.72 1.96 2.63
N LEU A 72 2.99 0.70 2.23
CA LEU A 72 4.31 0.29 1.76
C LEU A 72 4.77 1.11 0.54
N GLY A 73 3.88 1.29 -0.44
CA GLY A 73 4.14 2.12 -1.62
C GLY A 73 4.44 3.58 -1.26
N ARG A 74 3.72 4.14 -0.29
CA ARG A 74 3.94 5.52 0.19
C ARG A 74 5.33 5.69 0.79
N PHE A 75 5.75 4.80 1.69
CA PHE A 75 7.07 4.93 2.30
C PHE A 75 8.20 4.70 1.30
N TYR A 76 8.02 3.80 0.33
CA TYR A 76 8.95 3.66 -0.77
C TYR A 76 9.02 4.91 -1.66
N TRP A 77 7.88 5.54 -1.92
CA TRP A 77 7.83 6.79 -2.67
C TRP A 77 8.58 7.92 -1.95
N PHE A 78 8.46 8.03 -0.62
CA PHE A 78 9.25 9.01 0.13
C PHE A 78 10.76 8.81 -0.02
N LEU A 79 11.26 7.57 0.05
CA LEU A 79 12.69 7.31 -0.18
C LEU A 79 13.12 7.50 -1.64
N ALA A 80 12.20 7.37 -2.60
CA ALA A 80 12.49 7.57 -4.01
C ALA A 80 12.92 9.02 -4.35
N HIS A 81 12.69 9.99 -3.46
CA HIS A 81 13.17 11.37 -3.62
C HIS A 81 14.62 11.58 -3.14
N GLY A 82 15.21 10.60 -2.43
CA GLY A 82 16.55 10.68 -1.82
C GLY A 82 17.69 10.04 -2.65
N LYS A 83 18.70 9.46 -1.98
CA LYS A 83 19.78 8.66 -2.62
C LYS A 83 19.25 7.25 -2.93
N ASN A 84 19.56 6.68 -4.11
CA ASN A 84 19.00 5.41 -4.67
C ASN A 84 17.55 5.47 -5.20
N LYS A 85 17.23 6.55 -5.92
CA LYS A 85 15.88 6.86 -6.44
C LYS A 85 15.21 5.71 -7.21
N ILE A 86 15.93 5.10 -8.15
CA ILE A 86 15.35 4.14 -9.09
C ILE A 86 14.84 2.87 -8.39
N LEU A 87 15.62 2.30 -7.46
CA LEU A 87 15.22 1.07 -6.76
C LEU A 87 13.95 1.29 -5.93
N TYR A 88 13.90 2.37 -5.15
CA TYR A 88 12.74 2.67 -4.32
C TYR A 88 11.52 3.07 -5.15
N GLN A 89 11.74 3.74 -6.29
CA GLN A 89 10.68 4.04 -7.24
C GLN A 89 10.06 2.77 -7.84
N GLN A 90 10.87 1.78 -8.23
CA GLN A 90 10.38 0.47 -8.70
C GLN A 90 9.60 -0.27 -7.61
N LYS A 91 10.08 -0.23 -6.37
CA LYS A 91 9.38 -0.84 -5.23
C LYS A 91 8.05 -0.13 -4.92
N ALA A 92 8.02 1.20 -5.00
CA ALA A 92 6.79 1.99 -4.86
C ALA A 92 5.79 1.62 -5.96
N PHE A 93 6.24 1.56 -7.21
CA PHE A 93 5.43 1.16 -8.36
C PHE A 93 4.83 -0.24 -8.18
N ALA A 94 5.62 -1.22 -7.75
CA ALA A 94 5.15 -2.58 -7.50
C ALA A 94 4.09 -2.64 -6.37
N ALA A 95 4.31 -1.92 -5.27
CA ALA A 95 3.37 -1.85 -4.16
C ALA A 95 2.05 -1.16 -4.56
N TYR A 96 2.11 -0.04 -5.28
CA TYR A 96 0.90 0.62 -5.77
C TYR A 96 0.17 -0.18 -6.86
N SER A 97 0.89 -0.96 -7.67
CA SER A 97 0.27 -1.93 -8.60
C SER A 97 -0.54 -2.97 -7.85
N LYS A 98 0.02 -3.57 -6.78
CA LYS A 98 -0.70 -4.50 -5.90
C LYS A 98 -1.87 -3.85 -5.19
N THR A 99 -1.75 -2.57 -4.83
CA THR A 99 -2.86 -1.78 -4.28
C THR A 99 -4.03 -1.73 -5.26
N LEU A 100 -3.78 -1.37 -6.53
CA LEU A 100 -4.82 -1.33 -7.56
C LEU A 100 -5.40 -2.72 -7.87
N PHE A 101 -4.59 -3.78 -7.79
CA PHE A 101 -5.09 -5.15 -7.91
C PHE A 101 -6.14 -5.49 -6.83
N HIS A 102 -5.92 -5.04 -5.58
CA HIS A 102 -6.87 -5.27 -4.49
C HIS A 102 -8.00 -4.23 -4.42
N LYS A 103 -7.79 -3.01 -4.94
CA LYS A 103 -8.79 -1.95 -5.07
C LYS A 103 -8.45 -1.05 -6.25
N SER A 104 -9.10 -1.28 -7.38
CA SER A 104 -8.85 -0.59 -8.67
C SER A 104 -9.05 0.92 -8.64
N HIS A 105 -9.78 1.43 -7.65
CA HIS A 105 -10.08 2.86 -7.48
C HIS A 105 -9.45 3.42 -6.21
N ASP A 106 -8.31 2.89 -5.77
CA ASP A 106 -7.58 3.49 -4.66
C ASP A 106 -6.93 4.82 -5.07
N HIS A 107 -7.44 5.91 -4.51
CA HIS A 107 -7.01 7.26 -4.89
C HIS A 107 -5.51 7.52 -4.68
N ARG A 108 -4.87 6.91 -3.67
CA ARG A 108 -3.42 7.11 -3.43
C ARG A 108 -2.60 6.46 -4.54
N ALA A 109 -2.99 5.26 -4.95
CA ALA A 109 -2.34 4.56 -6.05
C ALA A 109 -2.58 5.26 -7.39
N LEU A 110 -3.83 5.67 -7.69
CA LEU A 110 -4.14 6.42 -8.90
C LEU A 110 -3.35 7.73 -9.00
N TRP A 111 -3.25 8.47 -7.89
CA TRP A 111 -2.44 9.69 -7.81
C TRP A 111 -0.96 9.40 -8.04
N PHE A 112 -0.40 8.36 -7.40
CA PHE A 112 0.98 7.94 -7.63
C PHE A 112 1.24 7.63 -9.11
N PHE A 113 0.40 6.82 -9.77
CA PHE A 113 0.61 6.47 -11.17
C PHE A 113 0.50 7.68 -12.09
N ALA A 114 -0.43 8.59 -11.82
CA ALA A 114 -0.55 9.83 -12.59
C ALA A 114 0.76 10.63 -12.57
N LEU A 115 1.35 10.82 -11.38
CA LEU A 115 2.63 11.50 -11.22
C LEU A 115 3.81 10.71 -11.80
N TYR A 116 3.84 9.40 -11.56
CA TYR A 116 4.89 8.53 -12.07
C TYR A 116 4.98 8.60 -13.59
N TYR A 117 3.85 8.46 -14.30
CA TYR A 117 3.85 8.50 -15.76
C TYR A 117 4.12 9.90 -16.30
N ALA A 118 3.64 10.96 -15.64
CA ALA A 118 3.99 12.33 -16.02
C ALA A 118 5.51 12.56 -15.92
N TYR A 119 6.16 12.12 -14.85
CA TYR A 119 7.61 12.26 -14.66
C TYR A 119 8.45 11.51 -15.70
N HIS A 120 7.89 10.49 -16.36
CA HIS A 120 8.57 9.72 -17.41
C HIS A 120 8.01 10.02 -18.81
N ASP A 121 7.35 11.16 -18.98
CA ASP A 121 6.81 11.66 -20.25
C ASP A 121 5.80 10.71 -20.94
N ASP A 122 5.20 9.76 -20.20
CA ASP A 122 4.10 8.91 -20.68
C ASP A 122 2.76 9.61 -20.41
N CYS A 123 2.53 10.67 -21.19
CA CYS A 123 1.43 11.59 -20.96
C CYS A 123 0.04 11.00 -21.19
N GLU A 124 -0.08 9.97 -22.04
CA GLU A 124 -1.35 9.27 -22.22
C GLU A 124 -1.76 8.54 -20.94
N LYS A 125 -0.84 7.76 -20.34
CA LYS A 125 -1.14 7.08 -19.08
C LYS A 125 -1.32 8.07 -17.94
N ALA A 126 -0.49 9.12 -17.88
CA ALA A 126 -0.64 10.17 -16.86
C ALA A 126 -2.06 10.75 -16.86
N LYS A 127 -2.61 11.11 -18.04
CA LYS A 127 -3.97 11.63 -18.21
C LYS A 127 -5.05 10.62 -17.80
N ILE A 128 -4.88 9.34 -18.14
CA ILE A 128 -5.81 8.25 -17.77
C ILE A 128 -5.88 8.10 -16.23
N PHE A 129 -4.73 8.02 -15.57
CA PHE A 129 -4.67 7.85 -14.13
C PHE A 129 -5.13 9.11 -13.38
N MET A 130 -4.81 10.31 -13.89
CA MET A 130 -5.26 11.58 -13.28
C MET A 130 -6.77 11.73 -13.38
N THR A 131 -7.36 11.44 -14.53
CA THR A 131 -8.83 11.42 -14.71
C THR A 131 -9.49 10.47 -13.73
N SER A 132 -8.95 9.26 -13.60
CA SER A 132 -9.42 8.25 -12.65
C SER A 132 -9.29 8.72 -11.20
N TYR A 133 -8.16 9.34 -10.83
CA TYR A 133 -7.94 9.90 -9.50
C TYR A 133 -9.00 10.96 -9.17
N LYS A 134 -9.22 11.92 -10.07
CA LYS A 134 -10.21 12.99 -9.89
C LYS A 134 -11.63 12.44 -9.76
N LYS A 135 -11.97 11.38 -10.50
CA LYS A 135 -13.29 10.72 -10.43
C LYS A 135 -13.53 10.02 -9.09
N HIS A 136 -12.50 9.46 -8.47
CA HIS A 136 -12.63 8.57 -7.30
C HIS A 136 -12.10 9.15 -5.99
N SER A 137 -11.75 10.44 -5.96
CA SER A 137 -11.29 11.14 -4.76
C SER A 137 -12.14 12.36 -4.44
N ASP A 138 -12.20 12.72 -3.16
CA ASP A 138 -12.86 13.94 -2.72
C ASP A 138 -12.05 15.16 -3.17
N LYS A 139 -12.69 16.08 -3.92
CA LYS A 139 -12.09 17.33 -4.42
C LYS A 139 -11.41 18.15 -3.32
N LYS A 140 -11.95 18.13 -2.10
CA LYS A 140 -11.37 18.87 -0.95
C LYS A 140 -10.00 18.33 -0.51
N LYS A 141 -9.63 17.12 -0.96
CA LYS A 141 -8.37 16.44 -0.62
C LYS A 141 -7.38 16.41 -1.77
N TRP A 142 -7.70 17.09 -2.88
CA TRP A 142 -6.80 17.18 -4.01
C TRP A 142 -5.57 18.01 -3.66
N ASN A 143 -4.40 17.49 -3.98
CA ASN A 143 -3.19 18.29 -3.98
C ASN A 143 -3.13 19.04 -5.32
N THR A 144 -3.62 20.28 -5.33
CA THR A 144 -3.74 21.11 -6.55
C THR A 144 -2.40 21.40 -7.20
N GLU A 145 -1.34 21.56 -6.40
CA GLU A 145 0.03 21.80 -6.90
C GLU A 145 0.55 20.58 -7.67
N CYS A 146 0.40 19.37 -7.11
CA CYS A 146 0.83 18.15 -7.80
C CYS A 146 -0.01 17.87 -9.05
N ILE A 147 -1.32 18.19 -9.04
CA ILE A 147 -2.16 18.05 -10.24
C ILE A 147 -1.67 19.00 -11.33
N ALA A 148 -1.44 20.28 -10.98
CA ALA A 148 -0.96 21.27 -11.93
C ALA A 148 0.40 20.88 -12.51
N PHE A 149 1.32 20.36 -11.68
CA PHE A 149 2.60 19.82 -12.14
C PHE A 149 2.41 18.69 -13.16
N ALA A 150 1.57 17.69 -12.84
CA ALA A 150 1.33 16.54 -13.72
C ALA A 150 0.72 16.96 -15.06
N GLU A 151 -0.15 17.97 -15.05
CA GLU A 151 -0.79 18.50 -16.25
C GLU A 151 0.17 19.35 -17.08
N ALA A 152 0.99 20.18 -16.45
CA ALA A 152 1.98 21.04 -17.11
C ALA A 152 3.08 20.23 -17.80
N GLN A 153 3.51 19.11 -17.22
CA GLN A 153 4.49 18.20 -17.84
C GLN A 153 3.98 17.57 -19.17
N CYS A 154 2.66 17.62 -19.42
CA CYS A 154 1.99 16.95 -20.53
C CYS A 154 1.20 17.88 -21.46
N GLN A 155 1.59 19.17 -21.46
CA GLN A 155 1.19 20.21 -22.42
C GLN A 155 2.25 20.34 -23.52
#